data_AF-A0AA38LLG4-F1
#
_entry.id   AF-A0AA38LLG4-F1
#
_cell.length_a   1.000
_cell.length_b   1.000
_cell.length_c   1.000
_cell.angle_alpha   90.00
_cell.angle_beta   90.00
_cell.angle_gamma   90.00
#
_symmetry.space_group_name_H-M   'P 1'
#
loop_
_entity.id
_entity.type
_entity.pdbx_description
1 polymer ?
#
loop_
_entity_poly.entity_id
_entity_poly.type
_entity_poly.pdbx_seq_one_letter_code
_entity_poly.pdbx_strand_id
1 'polypeptide(L)'
;YPIFIHNDHATIKYLINKLVVSNRIIRWLLLLQEFDVTIVDKLGKDNVVVDFLSRMENNNEEQVVDDSFPDEHLFSISTRTPWYADIANYLVS
;
A
#
# COMPACT_ATOMS: atom_id res chain seq x y z
N TYR A 1 11.69 10.61 10.33
CA TYR A 1 11.62 10.12 11.72
C TYR A 1 11.35 8.63 11.68
N PRO A 2 12.02 7.81 12.50
CA PRO A 2 11.77 6.38 12.52
C PRO A 2 10.35 6.10 13.05
N ILE A 3 9.62 5.24 12.35
CA ILE A 3 8.25 4.86 12.70
C ILE A 3 8.28 3.42 13.23
N PHE A 4 7.73 3.21 14.43
CA PHE A 4 7.66 1.88 15.05
C PHE A 4 6.25 1.32 14.94
N ILE A 5 6.08 0.24 14.19
CA ILE A 5 4.81 -0.48 14.11
C ILE A 5 4.86 -1.65 15.08
N HIS A 6 4.03 -1.58 16.11
CA HIS A 6 3.84 -2.68 17.05
C HIS A 6 2.69 -3.55 16.56
N ASN A 7 2.93 -4.85 16.45
CA ASN A 7 1.96 -5.79 15.96
C ASN A 7 2.04 -7.09 16.77
N ASP A 8 0.91 -7.74 16.97
CA ASP A 8 0.81 -9.04 17.65
C ASP A 8 0.79 -10.23 16.70
N HIS A 9 0.89 -9.96 15.39
CA HIS A 9 0.90 -10.97 14.35
C HIS A 9 2.27 -11.07 13.65
N ALA A 10 3.15 -11.91 14.19
CA ALA A 10 4.51 -12.14 13.70
C ALA A 10 4.63 -12.43 12.19
N THR A 11 3.57 -12.94 11.55
CA THR A 11 3.52 -13.22 10.10
C THR A 11 3.75 -11.97 9.24
N ILE A 12 3.40 -10.77 9.72
CA ILE A 12 3.57 -9.51 8.97
C ILE A 12 5.06 -9.20 8.74
N LYS A 13 5.95 -9.57 9.67
CA LYS A 13 7.40 -9.41 9.52
C LYS A 13 7.94 -10.15 8.29
N TYR A 14 7.29 -11.24 7.90
CA TYR A 14 7.69 -12.05 6.75
C TYR A 14 7.07 -11.55 5.44
N LEU A 15 6.04 -10.70 5.48
CA LEU A 15 5.42 -10.15 4.27
C LEU A 15 6.35 -9.20 3.52
N ILE A 16 7.16 -8.41 4.23
CA ILE A 16 8.12 -7.48 3.61
C ILE A 16 9.24 -8.23 2.88
N ASN A 17 9.64 -9.40 3.39
CA ASN A 17 10.77 -10.16 2.88
C ASN A 17 10.40 -11.17 1.79
N LYS A 18 9.12 -11.35 1.48
CA LYS A 18 8.64 -12.32 0.49
C LYS A 18 8.23 -11.59 -0.78
N LEU A 19 8.51 -12.15 -1.96
CA LEU A 19 7.93 -11.70 -3.22
C LEU A 19 6.42 -11.98 -3.15
N VAL A 20 5.63 -10.98 -2.80
CA VAL A 20 4.18 -11.13 -2.62
C VAL A 20 3.44 -10.89 -3.94
N VAL A 21 2.44 -11.73 -4.21
CA VAL A 21 1.83 -11.92 -5.54
C VAL A 21 0.52 -11.13 -5.73
N SER A 22 -0.01 -10.50 -4.67
CA SER A 22 -1.26 -9.74 -4.75
C SER A 22 -0.97 -8.26 -4.99
N ASN A 23 -1.64 -7.66 -5.98
CA ASN A 23 -1.56 -6.24 -6.29
C ASN A 23 -1.74 -5.37 -5.04
N ARG A 24 -2.65 -5.76 -4.14
CA ARG A 24 -2.92 -5.03 -2.89
C ARG A 24 -1.71 -4.99 -1.96
N ILE A 25 -1.01 -6.12 -1.80
CA ILE A 25 0.15 -6.20 -0.90
C ILE A 25 1.35 -5.44 -1.48
N ILE A 26 1.55 -5.49 -2.80
CA ILE A 26 2.56 -4.67 -3.48
C ILE A 26 2.27 -3.18 -3.26
N ARG A 27 1.00 -2.79 -3.34
CA ARG A 27 0.53 -1.42 -3.05
C ARG A 27 0.93 -0.94 -1.65
N TRP A 28 0.59 -1.73 -0.63
CA TRP A 28 0.98 -1.44 0.76
C TRP A 28 2.49 -1.46 0.97
N LEU A 29 3.22 -2.36 0.31
CA LEU A 29 4.67 -2.42 0.41
C LEU A 29 5.33 -1.15 -0.16
N LEU A 30 4.86 -0.66 -1.31
CA LEU A 30 5.33 0.60 -1.90
C LEU A 30 5.06 1.80 -0.98
N LEU A 31 3.89 1.88 -0.34
CA LEU A 31 3.59 2.91 0.67
C LEU A 31 4.56 2.85 1.84
N LEU A 32 4.76 1.65 2.39
CA LEU A 32 5.60 1.46 3.57
C LEU A 32 7.08 1.72 3.27
N GLN A 33 7.51 1.56 2.01
CA GLN A 33 8.89 1.84 1.60
C GLN A 33 9.25 3.33 1.65
N GLU A 34 8.28 4.23 1.55
CA GLU A 34 8.52 5.69 1.67
C GLU A 34 8.98 6.08 3.08
N PHE A 35 8.64 5.26 4.08
CA PHE A 35 8.91 5.53 5.49
C PHE A 35 10.01 4.62 6.05
N ASP A 36 10.77 5.13 7.02
CA ASP A 36 11.73 4.33 7.78
C ASP A 36 10.99 3.57 8.89
N VAL A 37 10.37 2.44 8.52
CA VAL A 37 9.50 1.63 9.37
C VAL A 37 10.24 0.48 10.02
N THR A 38 10.16 0.38 11.34
CA THR A 38 10.61 -0.79 12.11
C THR A 38 9.40 -1.54 12.67
N ILE A 39 9.25 -2.82 12.30
CA ILE A 39 8.20 -3.69 12.84
C ILE A 39 8.70 -4.39 14.10
N VAL A 40 7.99 -4.16 15.20
CA VAL A 40 8.26 -4.76 16.51
C VAL A 40 7.10 -5.69 16.86
N ASP A 41 7.42 -6.95 17.12
CA ASP A 41 6.44 -7.93 17.59
C ASP A 41 6.12 -7.64 19.07
N LYS A 42 4.84 -7.57 19.40
CA LYS A 42 4.34 -7.32 20.75
C LYS A 42 3.35 -8.41 21.11
N LEU A 43 3.44 -8.97 22.31
CA LEU A 43 2.44 -9.94 22.77
C LEU A 43 1.04 -9.31 22.71
N GLY A 44 0.06 -10.04 22.15
CA GLY A 44 -1.32 -9.55 22.06
C GLY A 44 -1.90 -9.12 23.42
N LYS A 45 -1.45 -9.76 24.52
CA LYS A 45 -1.79 -9.37 25.89
C LYS A 45 -1.35 -7.94 26.24
N ASP A 46 -0.27 -7.43 25.65
CA ASP A 46 0.21 -6.07 25.87
C ASP A 46 -0.35 -5.09 24.82
N ASN A 47 -1.09 -5.59 23.83
CA ASN A 47 -1.72 -4.83 22.76
C ASN A 47 -3.18 -4.45 23.07
N VAL A 48 -3.55 -4.38 24.36
CA VAL A 48 -4.94 -4.22 24.84
C VAL A 48 -5.65 -3.00 24.25
N VAL A 49 -4.94 -1.88 24.09
CA VAL A 49 -5.53 -0.66 23.52
C VAL A 49 -5.93 -0.88 22.06
N VAL A 50 -5.07 -1.53 21.27
CA VAL A 50 -5.36 -1.83 19.87
C VAL A 50 -6.47 -2.88 19.77
N ASP A 51 -6.44 -3.92 20.61
CA ASP A 51 -7.49 -4.94 20.66
C ASP A 51 -8.85 -4.35 21.06
N PHE A 52 -8.86 -3.38 21.98
CA PHE A 52 -10.08 -2.65 22.33
C PHE A 52 -10.59 -1.81 21.15
N LEU A 53 -9.70 -1.06 20.49
CA LEU A 53 -10.07 -0.23 19.35
C LEU A 53 -10.51 -1.04 18.13
N SER A 54 -9.91 -2.20 17.88
CA SER A 54 -10.26 -3.07 16.74
C SER A 54 -11.63 -3.73 16.91
N ARG A 55 -12.03 -3.99 18.15
CA ARG A 55 -13.33 -4.59 18.51
C ARG A 55 -14.42 -3.56 18.78
N MET A 56 -14.06 -2.28 18.84
CA MET A 56 -15.02 -1.22 19.05
C MET A 56 -15.93 -1.16 17.82
N GLU A 57 -17.22 -1.46 18.02
CA GLU A 57 -18.21 -1.40 16.93
C GLU A 57 -18.22 -0.01 16.33
N ASN A 58 -17.78 0.08 15.09
CA ASN A 58 -17.89 1.28 14.30
C ASN A 58 -19.30 1.22 13.68
N ASN A 59 -20.23 2.06 14.13
CA ASN A 59 -21.60 2.15 13.58
C ASN A 59 -21.64 2.60 12.10
N ASN A 60 -20.47 2.82 11.51
CA ASN A 60 -20.31 3.09 10.10
C ASN A 60 -20.28 1.73 9.39
N GLU A 61 -21.38 1.41 8.69
CA GLU A 61 -21.51 0.29 7.75
C GLU A 61 -20.19 0.04 7.03
N GLU A 62 -19.76 -1.23 6.91
CA GLU A 62 -18.50 -1.69 6.29
C GLU A 62 -18.14 -0.87 5.06
N GLN A 63 -17.45 0.26 5.29
CA GLN A 63 -17.11 1.16 4.22
C GLN A 63 -16.04 0.43 3.43
N VAL A 64 -16.30 0.21 2.15
CA VAL A 64 -15.32 -0.34 1.22
C VAL A 64 -14.07 0.52 1.35
N VAL A 65 -13.00 -0.08 1.87
CA VAL A 65 -11.71 0.61 2.06
C VAL A 65 -11.26 1.07 0.68
N ASP A 66 -11.19 2.38 0.48
CA ASP A 66 -10.67 2.96 -0.74
C ASP A 66 -9.18 2.61 -0.85
N ASP A 67 -8.90 1.63 -1.71
CA ASP A 67 -7.55 1.21 -2.06
C ASP A 67 -7.05 1.98 -3.30
N SER A 68 -7.40 3.27 -3.48
CA SER A 68 -6.71 4.16 -4.43
C SER A 68 -5.49 4.84 -3.81
N PHE A 69 -4.48 5.15 -4.63
CA PHE A 69 -3.25 5.82 -4.20
C PHE A 69 -3.44 7.32 -4.47
N PRO A 70 -3.02 8.24 -3.58
CA PRO A 70 -3.16 9.68 -3.82
C PRO A 70 -2.54 10.11 -5.15
N ASP A 71 -1.40 9.50 -5.49
CA ASP A 71 -0.61 9.80 -6.70
C ASP A 71 -0.70 8.69 -7.77
N GLU A 72 -1.72 7.83 -7.72
CA GLU A 72 -1.88 6.74 -8.70
C GLU A 72 -1.90 7.27 -10.14
N HIS A 73 -2.52 8.44 -10.31
CA HIS A 73 -2.61 9.13 -11.59
C HIS A 73 -1.31 9.81 -12.01
N LEU A 74 -0.35 10.03 -11.10
CA LEU A 74 0.93 10.69 -11.40
C LEU A 74 1.87 9.78 -12.21
N PHE A 75 1.75 8.46 -12.00
CA PHE A 75 2.40 7.43 -12.81
C PHE A 75 1.53 6.92 -13.96
N SER A 76 0.29 7.41 -14.09
CA SER A 76 -0.49 7.17 -15.29
C SER A 76 0.20 7.92 -16.42
N ILE A 77 1.00 7.19 -17.21
CA ILE A 77 1.50 7.70 -18.47
C ILE A 77 0.25 7.99 -19.27
N SER A 78 -0.16 9.24 -19.33
CA SER A 78 -1.14 9.69 -20.30
C SER A 78 -0.57 9.22 -21.63
N THR A 79 -1.20 8.21 -22.23
CA THR A 79 -0.96 7.83 -23.61
C THR A 79 -1.52 8.95 -24.48
N ARG A 80 -1.05 10.19 -24.27
CA ARG A 80 -0.94 11.14 -25.36
C ARG A 80 -0.10 10.42 -26.39
N THR A 81 -0.66 10.29 -27.58
CA THR A 81 0.13 9.96 -28.77
C THR A 81 1.46 10.70 -28.64
N PRO A 82 2.61 9.98 -28.66
CA PRO A 82 3.90 10.64 -28.62
C PRO A 82 3.90 11.79 -29.61
N TRP A 83 4.53 12.92 -29.30
CA TRP A 83 4.55 14.08 -30.20
C TRP A 83 5.10 13.76 -31.61
N TYR A 84 5.78 12.62 -31.74
CA TYR A 84 6.31 12.06 -32.98
C TYR A 84 5.36 11.06 -33.68
N ALA A 85 4.25 10.63 -33.07
CA ALA A 85 3.37 9.59 -33.60
C ALA A 85 2.85 9.90 -35.01
N ASP A 86 2.53 11.16 -35.30
CA ASP A 86 2.07 11.58 -36.63
C ASP A 86 3.19 11.52 -37.68
N ILE A 87 4.43 11.81 -37.27
CA ILE A 87 5.63 11.72 -38.12
C ILE A 87 5.95 10.25 -38.40
N ALA A 88 5.82 9.37 -37.39
CA ALA A 88 6.00 7.93 -37.54
C ALA A 88 5.02 7.34 -38.55
N ASN A 89 3.74 7.72 -38.44
CA ASN A 89 2.67 7.26 -39.34
C ASN A 89 2.87 7.77 -40.77
N TYR A 90 3.41 8.97 -40.97
CA TYR A 90 3.75 9.50 -42.30
C TYR A 90 4.90 8.73 -42.97
N LEU A 91 5.91 8.30 -42.21
CA LEU A 91 7.05 7.55 -42.74
C LEU A 91 6.73 6.08 -43.07
N VAL A 92 5.65 5.54 -42.51
CA VAL A 92 5.17 4.17 -42.75
C VAL A 92 4.14 4.10 -43.89
N SER A 93 3.58 5.25 -44.30
CA SER A 93 2.74 5.40 -45.50
C SER A 93 3.57 5.53 -46.77
#